data_AF-A0A5P3VT66-F1
#
_entry.id   AF-A0A5P3VT66-F1
#
_cell.length_a   1.000
_cell.length_b   1.000
_cell.length_c   1.000
_cell.angle_alpha   90.00
_cell.angle_beta   90.00
_cell.angle_gamma   90.00
#
_symmetry.space_group_name_H-M   'P 1'
#
loop_
_entity.id
_entity.type
_entity.pdbx_description
1 polymer ?
#
loop_
_entity_poly.entity_id
_entity_poly.type
_entity_poly.pdbx_seq_one_letter_code
_entity_poly.pdbx_strand_id
1 'polypeptide(L)' 'MHHGHVSESVIVSLLVMLAGLVVLYIGFAIYLRRKYGPTPKKKPLERSKRQIPSSKRKR' A
#
# COMPACT_ATOMS: atom_id res chain seq x y z
N MET A 1 -30.71 5.36 -27.24
CA MET A 1 -29.56 4.92 -26.43
C MET A 1 -28.85 6.15 -25.87
N HIS A 2 -29.34 6.72 -24.77
CA HIS A 2 -28.68 7.85 -24.12
C HIS A 2 -27.65 7.30 -23.13
N HIS A 3 -26.40 7.14 -23.58
CA HIS A 3 -25.29 7.08 -22.64
C HIS A 3 -25.13 8.50 -22.11
N GLY A 4 -25.75 8.76 -20.97
CA GLY A 4 -25.66 10.02 -20.27
C GLY A 4 -24.19 10.33 -20.05
N HIS A 5 -23.71 11.36 -20.74
CA HIS A 5 -22.42 11.97 -20.49
C HIS A 5 -22.33 12.24 -18.99
N VAL A 6 -21.56 11.41 -18.28
CA VAL A 6 -21.11 11.74 -16.93
C VAL A 6 -20.36 13.04 -17.11
N SER A 7 -20.95 14.14 -16.63
CA SER A 7 -20.41 15.49 -16.84
C SER A 7 -18.96 15.51 -16.42
N GLU A 8 -18.11 16.14 -17.24
CA GLU A 8 -16.65 16.23 -17.00
C GLU A 8 -16.34 16.71 -15.58
N SER A 9 -17.22 17.54 -14.99
CA SER A 9 -17.18 17.98 -13.59
C SER A 9 -17.15 16.84 -12.56
N VAL A 10 -17.89 15.74 -12.81
CA VAL A 10 -17.91 14.56 -11.93
C VAL A 10 -16.60 13.80 -12.04
N ILE A 11 -16.07 13.66 -13.26
CA ILE A 11 -14.78 12.99 -13.51
C ILE A 11 -13.65 13.79 -12.85
N VAL A 12 -13.63 15.11 -13.03
CA VAL A 12 -12.67 16.01 -12.38
C VAL A 12 -12.77 15.92 -10.85
N SER A 13 -13.99 15.92 -10.29
CA SER A 13 -14.17 15.78 -8.84
C SER A 13 -13.66 14.44 -8.31
N LEU A 14 -13.91 13.35 -9.04
CA LEU A 14 -13.39 12.03 -8.69
C LEU A 14 -11.86 12.00 -8.73
N LEU A 15 -11.23 12.59 -9.75
CA LEU A 15 -9.78 12.68 -9.86
C LEU A 15 -9.17 13.50 -8.71
N VAL A 16 -9.78 14.62 -8.35
CA VAL A 16 -9.33 15.45 -7.22
C VAL A 16 -9.43 14.69 -5.89
N MET A 17 -10.55 13.99 -5.64
CA MET A 17 -10.68 13.13 -4.45
C MET A 17 -9.61 12.04 -4.44
N LEU A 18 -9.38 11.38 -5.58
CA LEU A 18 -8.40 10.30 -5.68
C LEU A 18 -6.98 10.83 -5.41
N ALA A 19 -6.62 11.96 -6.00
CA ALA A 19 -5.33 12.61 -5.77
C ALA A 19 -5.14 12.98 -4.29
N GLY A 20 -6.17 13.56 -3.66
CA GLY A 20 -6.16 13.86 -2.23
C GLY A 20 -5.95 12.62 -1.36
N LEU A 21 -6.61 11.51 -1.69
CA LEU A 21 -6.47 10.25 -0.98
C LEU A 21 -5.05 9.67 -1.11
N VAL A 22 -4.46 9.73 -2.31
CA VAL A 22 -3.09 9.28 -2.59
C VAL A 22 -2.08 10.11 -1.81
N VAL A 23 -2.23 11.44 -1.82
CA VAL A 23 -1.34 12.34 -1.07
C VAL A 23 -1.44 12.06 0.43
N LEU A 24 -2.65 11.89 0.96
CA LEU A 24 -2.87 11.55 2.37
C LEU A 24 -2.23 10.21 2.73
N TYR A 25 -2.38 9.19 1.88
CA TYR A 25 -1.79 7.87 2.09
C TYR A 25 -0.26 7.93 2.11
N ILE A 26 0.36 8.63 1.14
CA ILE A 26 1.81 8.79 1.07
C ILE A 26 2.33 9.56 2.29
N GLY A 27 1.67 10.67 2.65
CA GLY A 27 2.02 11.46 3.83
C GLY A 27 1.94 10.62 5.11
N PHE A 28 0.89 9.83 5.25
CA PHE A 28 0.72 8.91 6.38
C PHE A 28 1.78 7.81 6.40
N ALA A 29 2.12 7.21 5.26
CA ALA A 29 3.19 6.22 5.15
C ALA A 29 4.56 6.81 5.53
N ILE A 30 4.86 8.05 5.12
CA ILE A 30 6.08 8.76 5.49
C ILE A 30 6.09 9.07 7.00
N TYR A 31 4.95 9.54 7.55
CA TYR A 31 4.81 9.79 8.98
C TYR A 31 5.05 8.53 9.81
N LEU A 32 4.43 7.40 9.42
CA LEU A 32 4.66 6.12 10.06
C LEU A 32 6.12 5.69 9.97
N ARG A 33 6.75 5.83 8.80
CA ARG A 33 8.17 5.49 8.60
C ARG A 33 9.11 6.36 9.46
N ARG A 34 8.77 7.64 9.66
CA ARG A 34 9.52 8.54 10.54
C ARG A 34 9.33 8.19 12.02
N LYS A 35 8.10 7.88 12.44
CA LYS A 35 7.75 7.64 13.84
C LYS A 35 8.15 6.24 14.34
N TYR A 36 8.02 5.22 13.50
CA TYR A 36 8.24 3.81 13.86
C TYR A 36 9.51 3.22 13.26
N GLY A 37 10.32 4.02 12.56
CA GLY A 37 11.48 3.55 11.82
C GLY A 37 11.11 2.82 10.51
N PRO A 38 12.10 2.38 9.72
CA PRO A 38 11.83 1.59 8.52
C PRO A 38 11.07 0.33 8.92
N THR A 39 9.84 0.17 8.39
CA THR A 39 9.06 -1.05 8.54
C THR A 39 9.98 -2.24 8.22
N PRO A 40 10.02 -3.28 9.07
CA PRO A 40 10.78 -4.47 8.75
C PRO A 40 10.25 -4.97 7.41
N LYS A 41 11.09 -4.92 6.37
CA LYS A 41 10.77 -5.43 5.04
C LYS A 41 10.18 -6.82 5.26
N LYS A 42 8.87 -6.96 5.09
CA LYS A 42 8.28 -8.28 4.87
C LYS A 42 8.99 -8.77 3.62
N LYS A 43 9.96 -9.66 3.82
CA LYS A 43 10.65 -10.38 2.75
C LYS A 43 9.55 -10.87 1.80
N PRO A 44 9.72 -10.77 0.47
CA PRO A 44 8.72 -11.27 -0.46
C PRO A 44 8.41 -12.71 -0.06
N LEU A 45 7.12 -12.98 0.13
CA LEU A 45 6.55 -14.29 0.42
C LEU A 45 6.66 -15.15 -0.84
N GLU A 46 7.89 -15.34 -1.31
CA GLU A 46 8.20 -15.95 -2.59
C GLU A 46 9.42 -16.86 -2.41
N ARG A 47 9.36 -17.77 -1.43
CA ARG A 47 10.11 -19.05 -1.44
C ARG A 47 9.89 -19.99 -0.25
N SER A 48 8.80 -19.91 0.51
CA SER A 48 8.53 -20.92 1.56
C SER A 48 7.86 -22.19 1.00
N LYS A 49 8.36 -22.69 -0.14
CA LYS A 49 8.16 -24.06 -0.62
C LYS A 49 9.56 -24.65 -0.84
N ARG A 50 10.19 -25.07 0.26
CA ARG A 50 11.28 -26.06 0.39
C ARG A 50 11.85 -25.90 1.80
N GLN A 51 11.39 -26.76 2.71
CA GLN A 51 12.22 -27.86 3.21
C GLN A 51 13.27 -27.37 4.22
N ILE A 52 12.98 -27.54 5.52
CA ILE A 52 13.64 -28.51 6.43
C ILE A 52 13.38 -28.10 7.89
N PRO A 53 12.89 -29.02 8.74
CA PRO A 53 12.65 -28.78 10.16
C PRO A 53 13.92 -29.01 11.00
N SER A 54 13.80 -28.65 12.28
CA SER A 54 14.62 -29.10 13.42
C SER A 54 15.77 -28.21 13.91
N SER A 55 15.55 -27.74 15.14
CA SER A 55 16.46 -27.84 16.29
C SER A 55 17.88 -27.24 16.18
N LYS A 56 18.11 -26.23 17.04
CA LYS A 56 19.22 -26.08 18.02
C LYS A 56 19.30 -24.59 18.38
N ARG A 57 18.68 -24.16 19.49
CA ARG A 57 19.20 -24.16 20.88
C ARG A 57 20.55 -23.41 21.01
N LYS A 58 20.46 -22.23 21.66
CA LYS A 58 21.44 -21.49 22.48
C LYS A 58 22.91 -21.42 21.99
N ARG A 59 23.40 -20.20 21.81
CA ARG A 59 24.28 -19.58 22.81
C ARG A 59 24.06 -18.07 22.83
#